data_AF-A0A0T8UCR5-F1
#
_entry.id   AF-A0A0T8UCR5-F1
#
_cell.length_a   1.000
_cell.length_b   1.000
_cell.length_c   1.000
_cell.angle_alpha   90.00
_cell.angle_beta   90.00
_cell.angle_gamma   90.00
#
_symmetry.space_group_name_H-M   'P 1'
#
loop_
_entity.id
_entity.type
_entity.pdbx_description
1 polymer ?
#
loop_
_entity_poly.entity_id
_entity_poly.type
_entity_poly.pdbx_seq_one_letter_code
_entity_poly.pdbx_strand_id
1 'polypeptide(L)'
;MNKRLFLKMSLVTLSILALFSQPVLAEENIHFSSCKEAWANGYADIHEGDPGYSAKLDRDHDGVACELKNAPKGAFKAKQAATTQTDTTSSTASGWVKQDGSWYYFDGNGNLVKNAWQGNYYLKADGKMAQSEWIYDSSYQAWYYLKSDGSYAYSIWQGNYYLKSDGKMAKSEWVYDDSYQAWYYLTSDGSYAYSAWQGNYYLKSDGKMAKGEWVYDDSYQAWYYLTSDGSYAYNTWQGNYYLKSDGKMAVNEWVDGGRYYVGATGLWKANSKVSNKGSYYSLQGKYDEIIVANKHYPMSKDYYPGENATAKAAFLKLIAQMQKEGYAISDNYSGFRSYATQAQLYQSYVNQEGQAAADRYSARPGYSEHQTGLAFDVIGTDGQLVEDAGAAQWLLDYAPDYGFVVRYPRGKESVTGYMHEEWHLRYIGKEAKEIAASGLTLEEYYGFDGGDYLD
;
A
#
# COMPACT_ATOMS: atom_id res chain seq x y z
N MET A 1 45.89 1.90 -27.69
CA MET A 1 46.20 3.33 -27.90
C MET A 1 45.82 4.10 -26.66
N ASN A 2 46.83 4.46 -25.86
CA ASN A 2 46.70 5.27 -24.65
C ASN A 2 46.41 6.73 -25.01
N LYS A 3 45.43 7.37 -24.37
CA LYS A 3 45.36 8.84 -24.30
C LYS A 3 45.33 9.28 -22.84
N ARG A 4 46.51 9.69 -22.38
CA ARG A 4 46.75 10.46 -21.15
C ARG A 4 46.20 11.87 -21.35
N LEU A 5 45.34 12.33 -20.45
CA LEU A 5 45.03 13.76 -20.32
C LEU A 5 45.86 14.32 -19.16
N PHE A 6 46.71 15.29 -19.48
CA PHE A 6 47.50 16.07 -18.53
C PHE A 6 46.58 17.10 -17.86
N LEU A 7 46.41 17.01 -16.54
CA LEU A 7 45.82 18.09 -15.74
C LEU A 7 46.95 18.95 -15.15
N LYS A 8 46.93 20.24 -15.47
CA LYS A 8 47.90 21.24 -14.97
C LYS A 8 47.66 21.50 -13.48
N MET A 9 48.71 21.38 -12.67
CA MET A 9 48.79 21.93 -11.32
C MET A 9 48.78 23.46 -11.37
N SER A 10 47.81 24.08 -10.71
CA SER A 10 47.91 25.46 -10.23
C SER A 10 48.04 25.42 -8.71
N LEU A 11 49.21 25.85 -8.22
CA LEU A 11 49.46 26.18 -6.82
C LEU A 11 48.54 27.35 -6.43
N VAL A 12 47.66 27.14 -5.44
CA VAL A 12 47.02 28.23 -4.71
C VAL A 12 47.51 28.13 -3.27
N THR A 13 48.17 29.20 -2.85
CA THR A 13 48.71 29.43 -1.51
C THR A 13 47.59 29.40 -0.47
N LEU A 14 47.75 28.56 0.55
CA LEU A 14 46.89 28.53 1.73
C LEU A 14 47.18 29.75 2.61
N SER A 15 46.29 30.75 2.59
CA SER A 15 46.24 31.78 3.62
C SER A 15 45.54 31.21 4.86
N ILE A 16 46.29 31.03 5.94
CA ILE A 16 45.76 30.70 7.27
C ILE A 16 44.93 31.90 7.75
N LEU A 17 43.60 31.80 7.68
CA LEU A 17 42.70 32.75 8.32
C LEU A 17 42.45 32.26 9.75
N ALA A 18 43.10 32.91 10.71
CA ALA A 18 42.76 32.78 12.12
C ALA A 18 41.36 33.38 12.35
N LEU A 19 40.35 32.54 12.48
CA LEU A 19 39.03 32.95 12.95
C LEU A 19 39.12 33.18 14.46
N PHE A 20 39.19 34.46 14.86
CA PHE A 20 38.90 34.86 16.23
C PHE A 20 37.44 34.52 16.52
N SER A 21 37.20 33.52 17.37
CA SER A 21 35.89 33.31 17.98
C SER A 21 35.62 34.46 18.94
N GLN A 22 34.85 35.45 18.51
CA GLN A 22 34.20 36.36 19.44
C GLN A 22 33.03 35.62 20.10
N PRO A 23 32.82 35.77 21.42
CA PRO A 23 31.61 35.27 22.05
C PRO A 23 30.42 36.05 21.50
N VAL A 24 29.52 35.36 20.81
CA VAL A 24 28.16 35.85 20.57
C VAL A 24 27.50 35.89 21.95
N LEU A 25 27.38 37.10 22.50
CA LEU A 25 26.51 37.34 23.66
C LEU A 25 25.09 37.01 23.21
N ALA A 26 24.43 36.12 23.93
CA ALA A 26 23.02 35.84 23.77
C ALA A 26 22.24 37.16 23.90
N GLU A 27 21.42 37.48 22.90
CA GLU A 27 20.50 38.61 22.95
C GLU A 27 19.53 38.39 24.14
N GLU A 28 19.58 39.28 25.13
CA GLU A 28 18.40 39.53 25.95
C GLU A 28 17.26 39.89 24.98
N ASN A 29 16.11 39.21 25.07
CA ASN A 29 14.92 39.58 24.30
C ASN A 29 14.40 40.93 24.81
N ILE A 30 15.06 41.99 24.38
CA ILE A 30 14.70 43.38 24.63
C ILE A 30 13.53 43.69 23.69
N HIS A 31 12.39 44.10 24.24
CA HIS A 31 11.22 44.52 23.48
C HIS A 31 10.65 45.79 24.10
N PHE A 32 10.41 46.83 23.28
CA PHE A 32 9.81 48.08 23.73
C PHE A 32 8.39 48.21 23.19
N SER A 33 7.46 48.63 24.04
CA SER A 33 6.08 48.94 23.65
C SER A 33 5.98 50.29 22.90
N SER A 34 6.96 51.18 23.05
CA SER A 34 7.04 52.47 22.33
C SER A 34 8.45 53.06 22.33
N CYS A 35 8.75 53.98 21.41
CA CYS A 35 10.05 54.68 21.40
C CYS A 35 10.30 55.52 22.66
N LYS A 36 9.25 55.96 23.33
CA LYS A 36 9.37 56.63 24.63
C LYS A 36 9.95 55.70 25.69
N GLU A 37 9.57 54.43 25.67
CA GLU A 37 10.12 53.40 26.57
C GLU A 37 11.56 53.06 26.21
N ALA A 38 11.87 52.94 24.90
CA ALA A 38 13.23 52.70 24.42
C ALA A 38 14.19 53.79 24.92
N TRP A 39 13.86 55.07 24.68
CA TRP A 39 14.69 56.21 25.11
C TRP A 39 14.83 56.30 26.63
N ALA A 40 13.76 56.01 27.38
CA ALA A 40 13.80 56.03 28.85
C ALA A 40 14.74 54.95 29.43
N ASN A 41 14.99 53.89 28.67
CA ASN A 41 15.92 52.81 29.01
C ASN A 41 17.28 52.94 28.33
N GLY A 42 17.53 54.05 27.64
CA GLY A 42 18.82 54.37 27.03
C GLY A 42 19.06 53.75 25.65
N TYR A 43 18.01 53.31 24.97
CA TYR A 43 18.06 52.78 23.61
C TYR A 43 17.55 53.83 22.61
N ALA A 44 18.34 54.11 21.57
CA ALA A 44 18.00 55.00 20.47
C ALA A 44 18.74 54.53 19.21
N ASP A 45 18.26 54.91 18.03
CA ASP A 45 18.86 54.54 16.73
C ASP A 45 19.00 53.01 16.58
N ILE A 46 17.90 52.28 16.78
CA ILE A 46 17.87 50.80 16.81
C ILE A 46 17.70 50.30 15.37
N HIS A 47 18.66 49.56 14.82
CA HIS A 47 18.63 49.14 13.41
C HIS A 47 17.87 47.83 13.23
N GLU A 48 17.33 47.60 12.03
CA GLU A 48 16.70 46.32 11.69
C GLU A 48 17.67 45.14 11.91
N GLY A 49 17.29 44.21 12.79
CA GLY A 49 18.11 43.10 13.24
C GLY A 49 18.79 43.29 14.60
N ASP A 50 18.80 44.50 15.17
CA ASP A 50 19.26 44.74 16.54
C ASP A 50 18.23 44.23 17.57
N PRO A 51 18.66 43.69 18.71
CA PRO A 51 17.76 43.32 19.80
C PRO A 51 17.02 44.57 20.32
N GLY A 52 15.69 44.53 20.30
CA GLY A 52 14.84 45.70 20.57
C GLY A 52 14.17 46.31 19.34
N TYR A 53 14.59 45.95 18.12
CA TYR A 53 13.95 46.42 16.90
C TYR A 53 12.54 45.84 16.73
N SER A 54 11.61 46.68 16.27
CA SER A 54 10.30 46.26 15.79
C SER A 54 9.85 47.22 14.70
N ALA A 55 9.32 46.68 13.60
CA ALA A 55 8.71 47.50 12.54
C ALA A 55 7.56 48.40 13.04
N LYS A 56 7.01 48.14 14.24
CA LYS A 56 6.02 49.03 14.88
C LYS A 56 6.63 50.29 15.49
N LEU A 57 7.92 50.26 15.79
CA LEU A 57 8.69 51.36 16.37
C LEU A 57 9.40 52.21 15.31
N ASP A 58 9.64 51.63 14.13
CA ASP A 58 10.15 52.28 12.92
C ASP A 58 8.98 52.86 12.10
N ARG A 59 8.64 54.12 12.36
CA ARG A 59 7.41 54.72 11.83
C ARG A 59 7.53 55.09 10.34
N ASP A 60 8.72 55.48 9.90
CA ASP A 60 9.04 55.86 8.53
C ASP A 60 9.60 54.71 7.69
N HIS A 61 9.80 53.54 8.28
CA HIS A 61 10.19 52.28 7.62
C HIS A 61 11.52 52.42 6.87
N ASP A 62 12.47 53.18 7.45
CA ASP A 62 13.79 53.40 6.87
C ASP A 62 14.85 52.40 7.39
N GLY A 63 14.43 51.48 8.28
CA GLY A 63 15.28 50.45 8.88
C GLY A 63 15.89 50.88 10.21
N VAL A 64 15.55 52.05 10.75
CA VAL A 64 16.04 52.56 12.04
C VAL A 64 14.87 52.98 12.94
N ALA A 65 14.58 52.18 13.96
CA ALA A 65 13.55 52.49 14.95
C ALA A 65 14.05 53.45 16.04
N CYS A 66 13.14 54.32 16.51
CA CYS A 66 13.34 55.20 17.68
C CYS A 66 14.58 56.09 17.59
N GLU A 67 14.69 56.85 16.50
CA GLU A 67 15.90 57.62 16.22
C GLU A 67 16.03 58.78 17.21
N LEU A 68 17.25 59.02 17.68
CA LEU A 68 17.51 60.01 18.72
C LEU A 68 17.11 61.43 18.26
N LYS A 69 17.21 61.70 16.95
CA LYS A 69 16.80 62.97 16.31
C LYS A 69 15.31 63.30 16.54
N ASN A 70 14.48 62.27 16.74
CA ASN A 70 13.04 62.36 16.92
C ASN A 70 12.62 62.35 18.41
N ALA A 71 13.58 62.24 19.35
CA ALA A 71 13.30 62.16 20.77
C ALA A 71 12.87 63.51 21.38
N PRO A 72 11.76 63.57 22.14
CA PRO A 72 11.40 64.75 22.91
C PRO A 72 12.52 65.12 23.90
N LYS A 73 12.75 66.43 24.09
CA LYS A 73 13.83 66.94 24.95
C LYS A 73 13.73 66.34 26.36
N GLY A 74 14.74 65.56 26.75
CA GLY A 74 14.82 64.89 28.06
C GLY A 74 14.25 63.47 28.13
N ALA A 75 13.77 62.89 27.02
CA ALA A 75 13.25 61.52 26.99
C ALA A 75 14.35 60.43 27.01
N PHE A 76 15.55 60.74 26.52
CA PHE A 76 16.67 59.79 26.46
C PHE A 76 17.52 59.81 27.75
N LYS A 77 17.76 58.63 28.33
CA LYS A 77 18.63 58.44 29.51
C LYS A 77 19.81 57.52 29.20
N ALA A 78 21.02 58.07 29.09
CA ALA A 78 22.22 57.28 28.80
C ALA A 78 22.53 56.28 29.93
N LYS A 79 22.82 55.02 29.57
CA LYS A 79 23.17 53.93 30.50
C LYS A 79 24.57 54.16 31.07
N GLN A 80 24.70 54.42 32.38
CA GLN A 80 26.00 54.53 33.05
C GLN A 80 26.57 53.14 33.36
N ALA A 81 27.86 52.94 33.09
CA ALA A 81 28.58 51.71 33.39
C ALA A 81 28.78 51.57 34.92
N ALA A 82 28.16 50.56 35.52
CA ALA A 82 28.28 50.28 36.95
C ALA A 82 29.47 49.36 37.24
N THR A 83 30.57 49.94 37.70
CA THR A 83 31.52 49.32 38.64
C THR A 83 30.89 49.24 40.04
N THR A 84 30.88 48.08 40.71
CA THR A 84 30.73 48.08 42.18
C THR A 84 31.43 46.92 42.88
N GLN A 85 32.23 47.32 43.87
CA GLN A 85 32.75 46.56 45.01
C GLN A 85 31.63 45.95 45.87
N THR A 86 32.05 44.94 46.64
CA THR A 86 31.38 44.24 47.73
C THR A 86 30.83 45.15 48.82
N ASP A 87 29.55 44.98 49.19
CA ASP A 87 29.08 45.10 50.57
C ASP A 87 27.81 44.26 50.80
N THR A 88 27.80 43.55 51.93
CA THR A 88 26.82 42.56 52.36
C THR A 88 25.56 43.19 52.96
N THR A 89 24.43 43.14 52.23
CA THR A 89 23.08 42.96 52.78
C THR A 89 22.23 42.20 51.77
N SER A 90 21.56 41.14 52.25
CA SER A 90 20.77 40.13 51.53
C SER A 90 19.74 40.72 50.54
N SER A 91 20.15 40.95 49.28
CA SER A 91 19.22 41.01 48.16
C SER A 91 18.96 39.59 47.69
N THR A 92 17.77 39.05 47.95
CA THR A 92 17.32 37.77 47.40
C THR A 92 17.35 37.86 45.88
N ALA A 93 18.31 37.19 45.25
CA ALA A 93 18.38 37.10 43.79
C ALA A 93 17.12 36.38 43.29
N SER A 94 16.33 37.04 42.44
CA SER A 94 15.17 36.46 41.74
C SER A 94 15.49 36.38 40.25
N GLY A 95 15.04 35.32 39.57
CA GLY A 95 15.32 35.08 38.15
C GLY A 95 16.47 34.12 37.89
N TRP A 96 16.98 34.13 36.65
CA TRP A 96 18.05 33.24 36.20
C TRP A 96 19.42 33.69 36.72
N VAL A 97 20.15 32.76 37.34
CA VAL A 97 21.49 33.01 37.88
C VAL A 97 22.42 31.88 37.44
N LYS A 98 23.59 32.22 36.90
CA LYS A 98 24.62 31.24 36.54
C LYS A 98 25.66 31.14 37.66
N GLN A 99 25.84 29.93 38.21
CA GLN A 99 26.80 29.65 39.29
C GLN A 99 27.58 28.38 38.94
N ASP A 100 28.91 28.43 39.06
CA ASP A 100 29.81 27.30 38.76
C ASP A 100 29.53 26.62 37.42
N GLY A 101 29.23 27.44 36.40
CA GLY A 101 28.95 26.99 35.04
C GLY A 101 27.53 26.45 34.80
N SER A 102 26.71 26.28 35.84
CA SER A 102 25.32 25.81 35.73
C SER A 102 24.32 26.95 35.91
N TRP A 103 23.18 26.87 35.23
CA TRP A 103 22.08 27.82 35.40
C TRP A 103 21.12 27.35 36.50
N TYR A 104 20.66 28.28 37.31
CA TYR A 104 19.66 28.12 38.36
C TYR A 104 18.57 29.18 38.19
N TYR A 105 17.37 28.91 38.70
CA TYR A 105 16.27 29.88 38.71
C TYR A 105 15.72 30.07 40.11
N PHE A 106 15.65 31.32 40.55
CA PHE A 106 15.07 31.70 41.83
C PHE A 106 13.71 32.38 41.62
N ASP A 107 12.71 31.98 42.40
CA ASP A 107 11.36 32.54 42.32
C ASP A 107 11.32 34.02 42.80
N GLY A 108 10.13 34.65 42.74
CA GLY A 108 9.96 36.04 43.17
C GLY A 108 10.24 36.31 44.66
N ASN A 109 10.37 35.25 45.47
CA ASN A 109 10.74 35.32 46.88
C ASN A 109 12.21 34.95 47.12
N GLY A 110 12.99 34.67 46.06
CA GLY A 110 14.37 34.24 46.15
C GLY A 110 14.58 32.77 46.52
N ASN A 111 13.56 31.92 46.40
CA ASN A 111 13.72 30.48 46.61
C ASN A 111 14.16 29.79 45.32
N LEU A 112 15.09 28.84 45.45
CA LEU A 112 15.57 28.05 44.31
C LEU A 112 14.48 27.10 43.80
N VAL A 113 14.13 27.21 42.53
CA VAL A 113 13.18 26.33 41.85
C VAL A 113 13.84 24.98 41.52
N LYS A 114 13.13 23.88 41.79
CA LYS A 114 13.61 22.50 41.66
C LYS A 114 12.49 21.57 41.21
N ASN A 115 12.86 20.53 40.46
CA ASN A 115 11.94 19.54 39.88
C ASN A 115 10.73 20.17 39.17
N ALA A 116 10.96 21.28 38.47
CA ALA A 116 9.89 22.09 37.93
C ALA A 116 10.32 22.79 36.64
N TRP A 117 9.33 23.07 35.82
CA TRP A 117 9.48 23.88 34.62
C TRP A 117 9.51 25.36 34.95
N GLN A 118 10.39 26.09 34.28
CA GLN A 118 10.38 27.54 34.21
C GLN A 118 10.41 27.95 32.73
N GLY A 119 9.25 28.31 32.19
CA GLY A 119 9.11 28.53 30.75
C GLY A 119 9.49 27.27 29.96
N ASN A 120 10.48 27.37 29.08
CA ASN A 120 10.93 26.26 28.23
C ASN A 120 12.05 25.42 28.86
N TYR A 121 12.42 25.67 30.11
CA TYR A 121 13.58 25.08 30.77
C TYR A 121 13.14 24.22 31.96
N TYR A 122 13.88 23.14 32.25
CA TYR A 122 13.60 22.28 33.40
C TYR A 122 14.69 22.40 34.47
N LEU A 123 14.31 22.66 35.72
CA LEU A 123 15.22 22.70 36.87
C LEU A 123 15.19 21.35 37.58
N LYS A 124 16.34 20.69 37.69
CA LYS A 124 16.50 19.36 38.29
C LYS A 124 16.37 19.40 39.82
N ALA A 125 16.50 18.25 40.47
CA ALA A 125 16.42 18.11 41.92
C ALA A 125 17.51 18.91 42.67
N ASP A 126 18.68 19.10 42.06
CA ASP A 126 19.75 19.95 42.58
C ASP A 126 19.56 21.44 42.26
N GLY A 127 18.53 21.79 41.49
CA GLY A 127 18.21 23.15 41.04
C GLY A 127 18.94 23.58 39.77
N LYS A 128 19.82 22.72 39.21
CA LYS A 128 20.48 23.02 37.94
C LYS A 128 19.52 22.86 36.79
N MET A 129 19.61 23.76 35.82
CA MET A 129 18.95 23.65 34.53
C MET A 129 19.47 22.42 33.79
N ALA A 130 18.56 21.59 33.30
CA ALA A 130 18.90 20.45 32.46
C ALA A 130 19.38 20.93 31.07
N GLN A 131 20.44 20.32 30.54
CA GLN A 131 21.02 20.65 29.23
C GLN A 131 21.58 19.39 28.55
N SER A 132 21.26 19.23 27.26
CA SER A 132 21.67 18.07 26.44
C SER A 132 21.37 16.73 27.11
N GLU A 133 20.22 16.61 27.77
CA GLU A 133 19.86 15.44 28.57
C GLU A 133 18.35 15.15 28.52
N TRP A 134 18.00 13.89 28.77
CA TRP A 134 16.62 13.44 28.90
C TRP A 134 16.13 13.62 30.34
N ILE A 135 14.91 14.15 30.49
CA ILE A 135 14.23 14.30 31.76
C ILE A 135 12.88 13.59 31.69
N TYR A 136 12.58 12.78 32.70
CA TYR A 136 11.25 12.26 32.93
C TYR A 136 10.53 13.14 33.93
N ASP A 137 9.43 13.75 33.52
CA ASP A 137 8.56 14.51 34.43
C ASP A 137 7.40 13.62 34.89
N SER A 138 7.40 13.29 36.18
CA SER A 138 6.36 12.44 36.79
C SER A 138 4.98 13.09 36.81
N SER A 139 4.89 14.42 36.78
CA SER A 139 3.62 15.16 36.78
C SER A 139 2.93 15.05 35.43
N TYR A 140 3.72 15.12 34.35
CA TYR A 140 3.25 14.93 32.98
C TYR A 140 3.33 13.49 32.48
N GLN A 141 3.94 12.61 33.28
CA GLN A 141 4.18 11.19 32.99
C GLN A 141 4.87 10.96 31.65
N ALA A 142 5.78 11.87 31.27
CA ALA A 142 6.38 11.89 29.94
C ALA A 142 7.87 12.23 29.99
N TRP A 143 8.59 11.76 28.96
CA TRP A 143 9.97 12.12 28.70
C TRP A 143 10.05 13.40 27.88
N TYR A 144 11.04 14.23 28.19
CA TYR A 144 11.40 15.45 27.47
C TYR A 144 12.91 15.41 27.22
N TYR A 145 13.34 15.99 26.11
CA TYR A 145 14.76 16.21 25.85
C TYR A 145 15.08 17.70 25.93
N LEU A 146 16.04 18.07 26.75
CA LEU A 146 16.51 19.45 26.87
C LEU A 146 17.72 19.61 25.97
N LYS A 147 17.66 20.56 25.03
CA LYS A 147 18.73 20.83 24.06
C LYS A 147 19.95 21.44 24.74
N SER A 148 20.99 21.73 23.97
CA SER A 148 22.21 22.37 24.46
C SER A 148 21.97 23.76 25.05
N ASP A 149 20.99 24.49 24.55
CA ASP A 149 20.56 25.78 25.08
C ASP A 149 19.69 25.66 26.36
N GLY A 150 19.34 24.43 26.76
CA GLY A 150 18.50 24.10 27.91
C GLY A 150 16.99 24.13 27.64
N SER A 151 16.56 24.64 26.48
CA SER A 151 15.15 24.61 26.12
C SER A 151 14.73 23.22 25.68
N TYR A 152 13.49 22.82 25.97
CA TYR A 152 12.99 21.52 25.54
C TYR A 152 12.86 21.43 24.01
N ALA A 153 13.14 20.26 23.47
CA ALA A 153 12.93 19.91 22.07
C ALA A 153 11.45 19.61 21.80
N TYR A 154 10.93 20.09 20.68
CA TYR A 154 9.55 19.84 20.23
C TYR A 154 9.49 19.78 18.71
N SER A 155 8.54 19.01 18.18
CA SER A 155 8.37 18.70 16.75
C SER A 155 9.68 18.36 16.04
N ILE A 156 10.52 17.55 16.69
CA ILE A 156 11.87 17.24 16.22
C ILE A 156 12.32 15.86 16.67
N TRP A 157 13.19 15.24 15.88
CA TRP A 157 13.88 14.01 16.21
C TRP A 157 15.08 14.25 17.12
N GLN A 158 15.24 13.39 18.12
CA GLN A 158 16.46 13.26 18.91
C GLN A 158 16.91 11.80 18.86
N GLY A 159 17.87 11.50 17.97
CA GLY A 159 18.24 10.12 17.67
C GLY A 159 17.04 9.36 17.09
N ASN A 160 16.67 8.24 17.73
CA ASN A 160 15.55 7.40 17.28
C ASN A 160 14.20 7.81 17.89
N TYR A 161 14.16 8.89 18.67
CA TYR A 161 12.97 9.32 19.41
C TYR A 161 12.41 10.60 18.80
N TYR A 162 11.08 10.73 18.78
CA TYR A 162 10.41 11.94 18.31
C TYR A 162 9.79 12.72 19.47
N LEU A 163 10.09 14.01 19.56
CA LEU A 163 9.46 14.93 20.50
C LEU A 163 8.29 15.62 19.79
N LYS A 164 7.08 15.48 20.35
CA LYS A 164 5.85 16.06 19.80
C LYS A 164 5.83 17.58 19.96
N SER A 165 4.78 18.22 19.44
CA SER A 165 4.61 19.68 19.53
C SER A 165 4.50 20.21 20.96
N ASP A 166 4.07 19.38 21.92
CA ASP A 166 4.05 19.70 23.35
C ASP A 166 5.35 19.31 24.10
N GLY A 167 6.39 18.92 23.35
CA GLY A 167 7.70 18.53 23.87
C GLY A 167 7.78 17.11 24.43
N LYS A 168 6.65 16.39 24.54
CA LYS A 168 6.66 15.02 25.05
C LYS A 168 7.22 14.07 24.01
N MET A 169 8.06 13.15 24.44
CA MET A 169 8.50 12.02 23.64
C MET A 169 7.29 11.15 23.27
N ALA A 170 7.09 10.92 21.99
CA ALA A 170 6.06 10.01 21.50
C ALA A 170 6.37 8.56 21.88
N LYS A 171 5.34 7.81 22.27
CA LYS A 171 5.47 6.41 22.71
C LYS A 171 4.20 5.61 22.43
N SER A 172 4.35 4.44 21.81
CA SER A 172 3.25 3.57 21.38
C SER A 172 2.19 4.31 20.54
N GLU A 173 2.61 5.24 19.69
CA GLU A 173 1.70 6.12 18.96
C GLU A 173 2.23 6.47 17.56
N TRP A 174 1.31 6.84 16.67
CA TRP A 174 1.63 7.38 15.36
C TRP A 174 1.88 8.88 15.44
N VAL A 175 2.90 9.36 14.74
CA VAL A 175 3.17 10.79 14.57
C VAL A 175 3.31 11.12 13.10
N TYR A 176 2.83 12.30 12.73
CA TYR A 176 3.11 12.90 11.44
C TYR A 176 4.17 13.98 11.62
N ASP A 177 5.23 13.89 10.83
CA ASP A 177 6.29 14.90 10.79
C ASP A 177 6.10 15.76 9.53
N ASP A 178 5.72 17.02 9.73
CA ASP A 178 5.46 17.97 8.65
C ASP A 178 6.71 18.29 7.81
N SER A 179 7.91 18.20 8.41
CA SER A 179 9.17 18.49 7.72
C SER A 179 9.51 17.40 6.71
N TYR A 180 9.23 16.14 7.07
CA TYR A 180 9.43 14.99 6.19
C TYR A 180 8.18 14.59 5.41
N GLN A 181 7.02 15.20 5.71
CA GLN A 181 5.72 14.89 5.13
C GLN A 181 5.40 13.38 5.21
N ALA A 182 5.69 12.78 6.35
CA ALA A 182 5.62 11.34 6.53
C ALA A 182 5.08 10.95 7.91
N TRP A 183 4.39 9.80 7.93
CA TRP A 183 3.97 9.14 9.16
C TRP A 183 5.07 8.24 9.68
N TYR A 184 5.21 8.19 11.00
CA TYR A 184 6.09 7.30 11.74
C TYR A 184 5.31 6.67 12.89
N TYR A 185 5.71 5.47 13.29
CA TYR A 185 5.20 4.85 14.50
C TYR A 185 6.31 4.74 15.55
N LEU A 186 6.07 5.28 16.73
CA LEU A 186 6.98 5.14 17.87
C LEU A 186 6.54 3.96 18.72
N THR A 187 7.45 3.04 18.96
CA THR A 187 7.16 1.81 19.69
C THR A 187 7.01 2.06 21.19
N SER A 188 6.77 0.99 21.94
CA SER A 188 6.64 1.02 23.40
C SER A 188 7.92 1.37 24.17
N ASP A 189 9.07 1.51 23.51
CA ASP A 189 10.28 2.08 24.13
C ASP A 189 10.52 3.54 23.70
N GLY A 190 9.72 4.05 22.77
CA GLY A 190 9.80 5.41 22.20
C GLY A 190 10.62 5.51 20.91
N SER A 191 11.37 4.48 20.55
CA SER A 191 12.10 4.45 19.28
C SER A 191 11.14 4.26 18.10
N TYR A 192 11.47 4.80 16.93
CA TYR A 192 10.65 4.57 15.74
C TYR A 192 10.77 3.12 15.21
N ALA A 193 9.66 2.56 14.76
CA ALA A 193 9.60 1.29 14.07
C ALA A 193 10.12 1.44 12.62
N TYR A 194 10.84 0.44 12.13
CA TYR A 194 11.38 0.40 10.77
C TYR A 194 11.47 -1.04 10.27
N SER A 195 11.38 -1.21 8.96
CA SER A 195 11.32 -2.52 8.28
C SER A 195 10.37 -3.51 8.96
N ALA A 196 9.20 -3.03 9.37
CA ALA A 196 8.28 -3.76 10.23
C ALA A 196 6.83 -3.34 10.00
N TRP A 197 5.93 -4.29 10.27
CA TRP A 197 4.50 -4.06 10.28
C TRP A 197 4.04 -3.48 11.63
N GLN A 198 3.16 -2.49 11.57
CA GLN A 198 2.38 -2.00 12.71
C GLN A 198 0.90 -2.05 12.34
N GLY A 199 0.19 -3.08 12.80
CA GLY A 199 -1.17 -3.34 12.35
C GLY A 199 -1.21 -3.56 10.84
N ASN A 200 -2.01 -2.76 10.13
CA ASN A 200 -2.16 -2.87 8.67
C ASN A 200 -1.15 -2.01 7.88
N TYR A 201 -0.20 -1.37 8.55
CA TYR A 201 0.72 -0.41 7.95
C TYR A 201 2.14 -0.97 7.98
N TYR A 202 2.95 -0.61 6.98
CA TYR A 202 4.35 -1.00 6.91
C TYR A 202 5.27 0.21 7.07
N LEU A 203 6.24 0.14 7.98
CA LEU A 203 7.28 1.13 8.18
C LEU A 203 8.51 0.71 7.39
N LYS A 204 9.00 1.57 6.51
CA LYS A 204 10.18 1.33 5.67
C LYS A 204 11.47 1.37 6.50
N SER A 205 12.61 1.12 5.87
CA SER A 205 13.92 1.10 6.54
C SER A 205 14.33 2.45 7.14
N ASP A 206 13.80 3.56 6.62
CA ASP A 206 13.97 4.92 7.17
C ASP A 206 12.88 5.29 8.20
N GLY A 207 12.03 4.34 8.59
CA GLY A 207 10.95 4.53 9.56
C GLY A 207 9.68 5.16 9.00
N LYS A 208 9.69 5.64 7.75
CA LYS A 208 8.50 6.23 7.14
C LYS A 208 7.48 5.15 6.81
N MET A 209 6.22 5.44 7.09
CA MET A 209 5.11 4.62 6.65
C MET A 209 5.05 4.61 5.12
N ALA A 210 5.01 3.41 4.53
CA ALA A 210 4.77 3.24 3.10
C ALA A 210 3.33 3.63 2.75
N LYS A 211 3.13 4.33 1.62
CA LYS A 211 1.82 4.84 1.21
C LYS A 211 1.73 4.95 -0.32
N GLY A 212 0.75 4.29 -0.91
CA GLY A 212 0.52 4.28 -2.36
C GLY A 212 1.65 3.58 -3.15
N GLU A 213 2.37 2.66 -2.53
CA GLU A 213 3.61 2.08 -3.06
C GLU A 213 3.71 0.58 -2.78
N TRP A 214 4.53 -0.10 -3.58
CA TRP A 214 4.89 -1.50 -3.37
C TRP A 214 6.05 -1.63 -2.40
N VAL A 215 5.99 -2.59 -1.48
CA VAL A 215 7.10 -2.96 -0.59
C VAL A 215 7.38 -4.44 -0.69
N TYR A 216 8.66 -4.80 -0.60
CA TYR A 216 9.08 -6.18 -0.45
C TYR A 216 9.42 -6.40 1.03
N ASP A 217 8.79 -7.40 1.64
CA ASP A 217 9.10 -7.82 3.00
C ASP A 217 9.98 -9.07 2.95
N ASP A 218 11.24 -8.93 3.34
CA ASP A 218 12.22 -10.01 3.35
C ASP A 218 11.86 -11.17 4.29
N SER A 219 11.11 -10.91 5.38
CA SER A 219 10.70 -11.93 6.34
C SER A 219 9.63 -12.85 5.75
N TYR A 220 8.72 -12.29 4.95
CA TYR A 220 7.69 -13.05 4.24
C TYR A 220 8.08 -13.46 2.83
N GLN A 221 9.21 -12.95 2.32
CA GLN A 221 9.71 -13.14 0.96
C GLN A 221 8.66 -12.80 -0.10
N ALA A 222 7.85 -11.77 0.15
CA ALA A 222 6.69 -11.44 -0.67
C ALA A 222 6.56 -9.92 -0.85
N TRP A 223 5.97 -9.56 -1.99
CA TRP A 223 5.55 -8.19 -2.27
C TRP A 223 4.18 -7.91 -1.65
N TYR A 224 4.02 -6.70 -1.15
CA TYR A 224 2.76 -6.14 -0.67
C TYR A 224 2.55 -4.77 -1.32
N TYR A 225 1.30 -4.37 -1.47
CA TYR A 225 0.96 -3.01 -1.91
C TYR A 225 0.28 -2.24 -0.78
N LEU A 226 0.82 -1.09 -0.41
CA LEU A 226 0.21 -0.18 0.56
C LEU A 226 -0.62 0.84 -0.20
N THR A 227 -1.90 0.93 0.12
CA THR A 227 -2.85 1.81 -0.56
C THR A 227 -2.56 3.29 -0.22
N SER A 228 -3.36 4.18 -0.80
CA SER A 228 -3.23 5.62 -0.59
C SER A 228 -3.54 6.09 0.83
N ASP A 229 -4.07 5.24 1.72
CA ASP A 229 -4.17 5.54 3.16
C ASP A 229 -3.06 4.89 4.00
N GLY A 230 -2.20 4.08 3.37
CA GLY A 230 -1.08 3.37 3.99
C GLY A 230 -1.40 1.94 4.43
N SER A 231 -2.67 1.54 4.48
CA SER A 231 -3.05 0.16 4.78
C SER A 231 -2.67 -0.77 3.63
N TYR A 232 -2.31 -2.02 3.92
CA TYR A 232 -2.05 -2.99 2.87
C TYR A 232 -3.32 -3.41 2.12
N ALA A 233 -3.22 -3.54 0.80
CA ALA A 233 -4.26 -4.07 -0.05
C ALA A 233 -4.35 -5.59 0.09
N TYR A 234 -5.57 -6.14 0.09
CA TYR A 234 -5.84 -7.57 0.14
C TYR A 234 -7.14 -7.92 -0.58
N ASN A 235 -7.25 -9.15 -1.08
CA ASN A 235 -8.35 -9.64 -1.91
C ASN A 235 -8.71 -8.68 -3.06
N THR A 236 -7.70 -8.08 -3.70
CA THR A 236 -7.94 -7.03 -4.69
C THR A 236 -6.80 -6.92 -5.69
N TRP A 237 -7.08 -6.28 -6.82
CA TRP A 237 -6.10 -5.99 -7.87
C TRP A 237 -5.40 -4.65 -7.62
N GLN A 238 -4.10 -4.62 -7.85
CA GLN A 238 -3.32 -3.41 -8.05
C GLN A 238 -2.69 -3.45 -9.44
N GLY A 239 -3.32 -2.74 -10.38
CA GLY A 239 -3.00 -2.88 -11.80
C GLY A 239 -3.21 -4.32 -12.27
N ASN A 240 -2.14 -4.97 -12.74
CA ASN A 240 -2.18 -6.35 -13.24
C ASN A 240 -1.63 -7.38 -12.23
N TYR A 241 -1.56 -7.01 -10.94
CA TYR A 241 -1.10 -7.89 -9.87
C TYR A 241 -2.22 -8.06 -8.86
N TYR A 242 -2.40 -9.27 -8.37
CA TYR A 242 -3.43 -9.57 -7.37
C TYR A 242 -2.82 -9.72 -5.98
N LEU A 243 -3.44 -9.09 -4.99
CA LEU A 243 -3.09 -9.18 -3.58
C LEU A 243 -4.05 -10.15 -2.90
N LYS A 244 -3.51 -11.20 -2.28
CA LYS A 244 -4.27 -12.27 -1.62
C LYS A 244 -4.91 -11.79 -0.32
N SER A 245 -5.63 -12.68 0.36
CA SER A 245 -6.30 -12.38 1.63
C SER A 245 -5.35 -11.98 2.76
N ASP A 246 -4.10 -12.45 2.71
CA ASP A 246 -3.03 -12.06 3.63
C ASP A 246 -2.21 -10.85 3.14
N GLY A 247 -2.61 -10.23 2.02
CA GLY A 247 -1.94 -9.07 1.42
C GLY A 247 -0.75 -9.40 0.53
N LYS A 248 -0.29 -10.66 0.48
CA LYS A 248 0.83 -11.04 -0.39
C LYS A 248 0.42 -10.98 -1.85
N MET A 249 1.32 -10.49 -2.70
CA MET A 249 1.17 -10.58 -4.14
C MET A 249 1.15 -12.05 -4.57
N ALA A 250 0.13 -12.42 -5.32
CA ALA A 250 0.01 -13.76 -5.90
C ALA A 250 1.05 -13.98 -7.00
N VAL A 251 1.59 -15.20 -7.09
CA VAL A 251 2.53 -15.60 -8.15
C VAL A 251 2.27 -17.04 -8.55
N ASN A 252 2.27 -17.30 -9.86
CA ASN A 252 2.10 -18.65 -10.43
C ASN A 252 0.86 -19.39 -9.90
N GLU A 253 -0.27 -18.69 -9.80
CA GLU A 253 -1.51 -19.20 -9.22
C GLU A 253 -2.74 -18.57 -9.87
N TRP A 254 -3.89 -19.24 -9.74
CA TRP A 254 -5.19 -18.67 -10.10
C TRP A 254 -5.69 -17.81 -8.94
N VAL A 255 -6.23 -16.64 -9.25
CA VAL A 255 -6.64 -15.62 -8.28
C VAL A 255 -8.07 -15.18 -8.51
N ASP A 256 -8.58 -14.41 -7.55
CA ASP A 256 -9.83 -13.68 -7.68
C ASP A 256 -11.02 -14.60 -8.02
N GLY A 257 -11.24 -15.61 -7.19
CA GLY A 257 -12.27 -16.63 -7.42
C GLY A 257 -11.92 -17.65 -8.52
N GLY A 258 -10.66 -17.71 -8.96
CA GLY A 258 -10.22 -18.62 -10.02
C GLY A 258 -10.42 -18.06 -11.43
N ARG A 259 -10.75 -16.77 -11.56
CA ARG A 259 -11.06 -16.11 -12.83
C ARG A 259 -9.82 -15.79 -13.67
N TYR A 260 -8.69 -15.55 -13.01
CA TYR A 260 -7.48 -15.04 -13.66
C TYR A 260 -6.25 -15.80 -13.20
N TYR A 261 -5.36 -16.16 -14.14
CA TYR A 261 -4.07 -16.77 -13.83
C TYR A 261 -2.95 -15.73 -13.83
N VAL A 262 -2.25 -15.57 -12.71
CA VAL A 262 -1.04 -14.73 -12.64
C VAL A 262 0.21 -15.59 -12.87
N GLY A 263 1.11 -15.14 -13.74
CA GLY A 263 2.33 -15.88 -14.06
C GLY A 263 3.36 -15.90 -12.92
N ALA A 264 4.54 -16.49 -13.17
CA ALA A 264 5.63 -16.58 -12.18
C ALA A 264 6.14 -15.21 -11.68
N THR A 265 5.90 -14.13 -12.43
CA THR A 265 6.22 -12.76 -12.00
C THR A 265 5.06 -12.06 -11.28
N GLY A 266 3.95 -12.76 -11.03
CA GLY A 266 2.70 -12.22 -10.48
C GLY A 266 1.87 -11.39 -11.45
N LEU A 267 2.37 -11.19 -12.67
CA LEU A 267 1.71 -10.39 -13.68
C LEU A 267 0.58 -11.20 -14.32
N TRP A 268 -0.65 -10.70 -14.22
CA TRP A 268 -1.74 -11.12 -15.09
C TRP A 268 -1.58 -10.48 -16.46
N LYS A 269 -1.69 -11.30 -17.51
CA LYS A 269 -1.73 -10.85 -18.89
C LYS A 269 -3.02 -11.40 -19.49
N ALA A 270 -3.92 -10.51 -19.88
CA ALA A 270 -5.06 -10.88 -20.72
C ALA A 270 -4.55 -11.74 -21.89
N ASN A 271 -5.08 -12.96 -22.03
CA ASN A 271 -4.44 -13.95 -22.88
C ASN A 271 -4.56 -13.59 -24.36
N SER A 272 -3.46 -13.14 -24.97
CA SER A 272 -3.37 -12.74 -26.38
C SER A 272 -3.60 -13.88 -27.39
N LYS A 273 -3.74 -15.13 -26.93
CA LYS A 273 -4.00 -16.30 -27.79
C LYS A 273 -5.47 -16.43 -28.20
N VAL A 274 -6.40 -15.94 -27.38
CA VAL A 274 -7.83 -16.01 -27.71
C VAL A 274 -8.18 -14.84 -28.62
N SER A 275 -8.60 -15.17 -29.84
CA SER A 275 -9.02 -14.21 -30.86
C SER A 275 -10.53 -14.15 -30.93
N ASN A 276 -11.08 -12.93 -30.88
CA ASN A 276 -12.49 -12.68 -31.18
C ASN A 276 -12.71 -12.79 -32.70
N LYS A 277 -13.56 -13.73 -33.13
CA LYS A 277 -13.91 -13.96 -34.56
C LYS A 277 -15.23 -13.29 -34.94
N GLY A 278 -15.77 -12.42 -34.09
CA GLY A 278 -17.04 -11.73 -34.23
C GLY A 278 -18.20 -12.51 -33.59
N SER A 279 -18.48 -13.72 -34.08
CA SER A 279 -19.60 -14.54 -33.58
C SER A 279 -19.23 -15.51 -32.46
N TYR A 280 -17.93 -15.78 -32.26
CA TYR A 280 -17.38 -16.62 -31.20
C TYR A 280 -15.92 -16.23 -30.94
N TYR A 281 -15.35 -16.77 -29.86
CA TYR A 281 -13.92 -16.70 -29.56
C TYR A 281 -13.24 -18.01 -29.92
N SER A 282 -11.97 -17.97 -30.25
CA SER A 282 -11.19 -19.18 -30.54
C SER A 282 -9.71 -18.95 -30.33
N LEU A 283 -8.96 -20.04 -30.25
CA LEU A 283 -7.51 -20.05 -30.24
C LEU A 283 -6.99 -21.12 -31.19
N GLN A 284 -5.72 -21.01 -31.58
CA GLN A 284 -5.06 -22.04 -32.37
C GLN A 284 -4.54 -23.14 -31.43
N GLY A 285 -5.15 -24.33 -31.50
CA GLY A 285 -4.60 -25.54 -30.88
C GLY A 285 -3.45 -26.11 -31.72
N LYS A 286 -2.87 -27.22 -31.27
CA LYS A 286 -1.74 -27.87 -31.95
C LYS A 286 -2.12 -28.39 -33.34
N TYR A 287 -3.35 -28.88 -33.49
CA TYR A 287 -3.83 -29.50 -34.73
C TYR A 287 -4.94 -28.69 -35.42
N ASP A 288 -5.81 -28.07 -34.65
CA ASP A 288 -7.05 -27.47 -35.12
C ASP A 288 -7.32 -26.13 -34.42
N GLU A 289 -8.18 -25.30 -35.01
CA GLU A 289 -8.75 -24.13 -34.33
C GLU A 289 -9.74 -24.60 -33.26
N ILE A 290 -9.58 -24.10 -32.03
CA ILE A 290 -10.39 -24.47 -30.88
C ILE A 290 -11.34 -23.33 -30.55
N ILE A 291 -12.64 -23.54 -30.76
CA ILE A 291 -13.69 -22.60 -30.34
C ILE A 291 -13.72 -22.56 -28.81
N VAL A 292 -13.66 -21.36 -28.25
CA VAL A 292 -13.74 -21.11 -26.81
C VAL A 292 -15.13 -20.56 -26.50
N ALA A 293 -15.84 -21.29 -25.64
CA ALA A 293 -17.14 -20.92 -25.11
C ALA A 293 -17.17 -21.26 -23.62
N ASN A 294 -17.23 -20.25 -22.77
CA ASN A 294 -17.36 -20.37 -21.32
C ASN A 294 -17.97 -19.05 -20.78
N LYS A 295 -18.06 -18.90 -19.45
CA LYS A 295 -18.65 -17.71 -18.81
C LYS A 295 -17.87 -16.41 -19.07
N HIS A 296 -16.61 -16.49 -19.48
CA HIS A 296 -15.77 -15.35 -19.86
C HIS A 296 -15.88 -15.00 -21.35
N TYR A 297 -15.99 -16.02 -22.21
CA TYR A 297 -16.02 -15.89 -23.66
C TYR A 297 -17.37 -16.36 -24.24
N PRO A 298 -18.38 -15.48 -24.33
CA PRO A 298 -19.68 -15.83 -24.90
C PRO A 298 -19.63 -15.96 -26.43
N MET A 299 -20.60 -16.69 -26.96
CA MET A 299 -20.96 -16.70 -28.38
C MET A 299 -22.07 -15.70 -28.67
N SER A 300 -22.04 -15.15 -29.88
CA SER A 300 -23.09 -14.28 -30.39
C SER A 300 -24.43 -15.01 -30.44
N LYS A 301 -25.52 -14.27 -30.23
CA LYS A 301 -26.90 -14.74 -30.44
C LYS A 301 -27.18 -15.27 -31.86
N ASP A 302 -26.40 -14.80 -32.83
CA ASP A 302 -26.56 -15.15 -34.25
C ASP A 302 -25.67 -16.33 -34.66
N TYR A 303 -24.82 -16.84 -33.74
CA TYR A 303 -24.00 -18.02 -34.00
C TYR A 303 -24.85 -19.29 -33.89
N TYR A 304 -25.15 -19.88 -35.06
CA TYR A 304 -26.01 -21.06 -35.21
C TYR A 304 -25.32 -22.08 -36.15
N PRO A 305 -24.28 -22.79 -35.70
CA PRO A 305 -23.58 -23.76 -36.55
C PRO A 305 -24.39 -25.04 -36.81
N GLY A 306 -25.38 -25.34 -35.97
CA GLY A 306 -25.96 -26.68 -35.90
C GLY A 306 -24.99 -27.69 -35.27
N GLU A 307 -25.37 -28.96 -35.29
CA GLU A 307 -24.53 -30.04 -34.76
C GLU A 307 -23.36 -30.34 -35.71
N ASN A 308 -22.13 -30.40 -35.17
CA ASN A 308 -20.95 -30.68 -35.97
C ASN A 308 -20.94 -32.15 -36.43
N ALA A 309 -20.93 -32.38 -37.75
CA ALA A 309 -21.03 -33.73 -38.31
C ALA A 309 -19.86 -34.64 -37.94
N THR A 310 -18.64 -34.11 -37.83
CA THR A 310 -17.45 -34.89 -37.44
C THR A 310 -17.53 -35.29 -35.98
N ALA A 311 -17.85 -34.34 -35.09
CA ALA A 311 -18.02 -34.61 -33.66
C ALA A 311 -19.16 -35.62 -33.43
N LYS A 312 -20.32 -35.44 -34.09
CA LYS A 312 -21.43 -36.39 -34.03
C LYS A 312 -21.01 -37.80 -34.46
N ALA A 313 -20.30 -37.93 -35.58
CA ALA A 313 -19.85 -39.24 -36.05
C ALA A 313 -18.87 -39.92 -35.09
N ALA A 314 -18.03 -39.14 -34.40
CA ALA A 314 -17.15 -39.65 -33.34
C ALA A 314 -17.94 -40.03 -32.08
N PHE A 315 -18.90 -39.20 -31.67
CA PHE A 315 -19.77 -39.44 -30.51
C PHE A 315 -20.56 -40.74 -30.67
N LEU A 316 -21.19 -40.96 -31.84
CA LEU A 316 -21.94 -42.20 -32.09
C LEU A 316 -21.06 -43.46 -32.03
N LYS A 317 -19.78 -43.37 -32.39
CA LYS A 317 -18.84 -44.49 -32.23
C LYS A 317 -18.49 -44.74 -30.77
N LEU A 318 -18.35 -43.67 -29.97
CA LEU A 318 -18.14 -43.74 -28.53
C LEU A 318 -19.35 -44.43 -27.87
N ILE A 319 -20.56 -43.97 -28.16
CA ILE A 319 -21.81 -44.55 -27.62
C ILE A 319 -21.95 -46.04 -27.98
N ALA A 320 -21.73 -46.39 -29.25
CA ALA A 320 -21.77 -47.78 -29.70
C ALA A 320 -20.74 -48.67 -28.97
N GLN A 321 -19.56 -48.13 -28.64
CA GLN A 321 -18.56 -48.86 -27.88
C GLN A 321 -18.99 -49.06 -26.42
N MET A 322 -19.52 -48.02 -25.76
CA MET A 322 -20.05 -48.15 -24.40
C MET A 322 -21.17 -49.20 -24.33
N GLN A 323 -22.12 -49.16 -25.26
CA GLN A 323 -23.20 -50.15 -25.34
C GLN A 323 -22.66 -51.57 -25.57
N LYS A 324 -21.65 -51.73 -26.43
CA LYS A 324 -20.99 -53.01 -26.68
C LYS A 324 -20.28 -53.56 -25.44
N GLU A 325 -19.76 -52.70 -24.58
CA GLU A 325 -19.14 -53.07 -23.30
C GLU A 325 -20.16 -53.28 -22.16
N GLY A 326 -21.46 -53.09 -22.44
CA GLY A 326 -22.55 -53.40 -21.51
C GLY A 326 -23.02 -52.22 -20.66
N TYR A 327 -22.55 -51.00 -20.92
CA TYR A 327 -23.08 -49.80 -20.25
C TYR A 327 -24.49 -49.48 -20.78
N ALA A 328 -25.39 -49.10 -19.87
CA ALA A 328 -26.80 -48.81 -20.16
C ALA A 328 -26.99 -47.41 -20.77
N ILE A 329 -26.43 -47.19 -21.96
CA ILE A 329 -26.39 -45.88 -22.64
C ILE A 329 -27.43 -45.80 -23.75
N SER A 330 -28.17 -44.69 -23.79
CA SER A 330 -29.19 -44.40 -24.79
C SER A 330 -28.59 -43.95 -26.13
N ASP A 331 -29.32 -44.18 -27.21
CA ASP A 331 -29.02 -43.54 -28.51
C ASP A 331 -29.44 -42.05 -28.52
N ASN A 332 -30.28 -41.63 -27.58
CA ASN A 332 -30.63 -40.23 -27.38
C ASN A 332 -29.52 -39.49 -26.61
N TYR A 333 -29.30 -38.23 -26.95
CA TYR A 333 -28.29 -37.37 -26.33
C TYR A 333 -28.70 -35.91 -26.44
N SER A 334 -28.11 -35.04 -25.63
CA SER A 334 -28.26 -33.58 -25.74
C SER A 334 -27.05 -32.99 -26.46
N GLY A 335 -27.20 -32.67 -27.74
CA GLY A 335 -26.15 -32.15 -28.61
C GLY A 335 -26.25 -30.64 -28.81
N PHE A 336 -26.35 -30.21 -30.06
CA PHE A 336 -26.46 -28.78 -30.38
C PHE A 336 -27.70 -28.13 -29.76
N ARG A 337 -27.49 -26.99 -29.09
CA ARG A 337 -28.55 -26.16 -28.51
C ARG A 337 -28.37 -24.72 -28.93
N SER A 338 -29.35 -24.18 -29.65
CA SER A 338 -29.28 -22.80 -30.14
C SER A 338 -29.31 -21.77 -29.00
N TYR A 339 -28.86 -20.54 -29.28
CA TYR A 339 -29.00 -19.42 -28.35
C TYR A 339 -30.44 -19.25 -27.86
N ALA A 340 -31.42 -19.29 -28.77
CA ALA A 340 -32.83 -19.11 -28.45
C ALA A 340 -33.37 -20.24 -27.55
N THR A 341 -32.99 -21.48 -27.82
CA THR A 341 -33.33 -22.64 -26.98
C THR A 341 -32.69 -22.50 -25.60
N GLN A 342 -31.42 -22.10 -25.52
CA GLN A 342 -30.74 -21.86 -24.24
C GLN A 342 -31.39 -20.71 -23.46
N ALA A 343 -31.86 -19.66 -24.12
CA ALA A 343 -32.55 -18.55 -23.46
C ALA A 343 -33.87 -19.02 -22.81
N GLN A 344 -34.65 -19.84 -23.52
CA GLN A 344 -35.88 -20.42 -22.97
C GLN A 344 -35.58 -21.37 -21.79
N LEU A 345 -34.58 -22.23 -21.93
CA LEU A 345 -34.18 -23.17 -20.88
C LEU A 345 -33.69 -22.44 -19.63
N TYR A 346 -32.77 -21.50 -19.79
CA TYR A 346 -32.23 -20.70 -18.69
C TYR A 346 -33.35 -19.94 -17.98
N GLN A 347 -34.25 -19.29 -18.72
CA GLN A 347 -35.37 -18.58 -18.11
C GLN A 347 -36.31 -19.52 -17.34
N SER A 348 -36.50 -20.76 -17.81
CA SER A 348 -37.31 -21.74 -17.09
C SER A 348 -36.73 -22.08 -15.71
N TYR A 349 -35.41 -22.22 -15.61
CA TYR A 349 -34.71 -22.44 -14.34
C TYR A 349 -34.75 -21.21 -13.44
N VAL A 350 -34.52 -20.01 -13.99
CA VAL A 350 -34.67 -18.76 -13.23
C VAL A 350 -36.07 -18.65 -12.62
N ASN A 351 -37.11 -19.03 -13.36
CA ASN A 351 -38.49 -18.98 -12.89
C ASN A 351 -38.80 -20.04 -11.81
N GLN A 352 -38.16 -21.21 -11.88
CA GLN A 352 -38.42 -22.32 -10.95
C GLN A 352 -37.60 -22.20 -9.67
N GLU A 353 -36.35 -21.75 -9.76
CA GLU A 353 -35.36 -21.90 -8.68
C GLU A 353 -34.58 -20.61 -8.37
N GLY A 354 -34.77 -19.57 -9.19
CA GLY A 354 -34.11 -18.28 -9.02
C GLY A 354 -32.78 -18.15 -9.78
N GLN A 355 -32.34 -16.92 -9.99
CA GLN A 355 -31.20 -16.61 -10.85
C GLN A 355 -29.88 -17.20 -10.32
N ALA A 356 -29.60 -17.10 -9.03
CA ALA A 356 -28.37 -17.63 -8.45
C ALA A 356 -28.22 -19.15 -8.62
N ALA A 357 -29.34 -19.89 -8.57
CA ALA A 357 -29.36 -21.32 -8.80
C ALA A 357 -29.14 -21.61 -10.30
N ALA A 358 -29.87 -20.93 -11.18
CA ALA A 358 -29.73 -21.06 -12.63
C ALA A 358 -28.32 -20.70 -13.15
N ASP A 359 -27.66 -19.68 -12.57
CA ASP A 359 -26.28 -19.29 -12.89
C ASP A 359 -25.24 -20.36 -12.49
N ARG A 360 -25.60 -21.26 -11.54
CA ARG A 360 -24.72 -22.31 -11.05
C ARG A 360 -24.80 -23.61 -11.85
N TYR A 361 -26.00 -24.13 -12.11
CA TYR A 361 -26.19 -25.43 -12.76
C TYR A 361 -26.69 -25.33 -14.22
N SER A 362 -27.00 -24.12 -14.70
CA SER A 362 -27.34 -23.86 -16.10
C SER A 362 -26.35 -22.86 -16.69
N ALA A 363 -26.68 -22.33 -17.87
CA ALA A 363 -25.88 -21.33 -18.54
C ALA A 363 -26.76 -20.21 -19.10
N ARG A 364 -26.38 -18.96 -18.86
CA ARG A 364 -26.93 -17.80 -19.58
C ARG A 364 -26.81 -18.04 -21.10
N PRO A 365 -27.78 -17.59 -21.93
CA PRO A 365 -27.70 -17.78 -23.38
C PRO A 365 -26.45 -17.11 -23.96
N GLY A 366 -25.77 -17.78 -24.90
CA GLY A 366 -24.45 -17.38 -25.40
C GLY A 366 -23.28 -18.00 -24.62
N TYR A 367 -23.50 -18.46 -23.40
CA TYR A 367 -22.47 -19.04 -22.53
C TYR A 367 -22.59 -20.57 -22.41
N SER A 368 -23.40 -21.24 -23.21
CA SER A 368 -23.50 -22.71 -23.20
C SER A 368 -22.61 -23.30 -24.28
N GLU A 369 -21.75 -24.24 -23.92
CA GLU A 369 -20.89 -24.92 -24.88
C GLU A 369 -21.70 -25.72 -25.92
N HIS A 370 -22.95 -26.13 -25.62
CA HIS A 370 -23.85 -26.76 -26.59
C HIS A 370 -24.14 -25.92 -27.82
N GLN A 371 -24.05 -24.59 -27.72
CA GLN A 371 -24.26 -23.72 -28.88
C GLN A 371 -23.09 -23.82 -29.89
N THR A 372 -21.94 -24.39 -29.50
CA THR A 372 -20.85 -24.70 -30.43
C THR A 372 -21.18 -25.83 -31.41
N GLY A 373 -22.14 -26.70 -31.06
CA GLY A 373 -22.39 -27.96 -31.78
C GLY A 373 -21.28 -29.00 -31.62
N LEU A 374 -20.34 -28.78 -30.68
CA LEU A 374 -19.21 -29.67 -30.35
C LEU A 374 -19.34 -30.30 -28.96
N ALA A 375 -20.39 -29.97 -28.21
CA ALA A 375 -20.67 -30.51 -26.89
C ALA A 375 -21.87 -31.47 -26.94
N PHE A 376 -21.76 -32.58 -26.20
CA PHE A 376 -22.73 -33.66 -26.17
C PHE A 376 -22.87 -34.20 -24.74
N ASP A 377 -24.10 -34.23 -24.24
CA ASP A 377 -24.41 -34.91 -22.98
C ASP A 377 -24.80 -36.36 -23.25
N VAL A 378 -24.14 -37.28 -22.54
CA VAL A 378 -24.46 -38.70 -22.58
C VAL A 378 -25.68 -38.98 -21.68
N ILE A 379 -26.68 -39.68 -22.21
CA ILE A 379 -27.92 -40.03 -21.50
C ILE A 379 -28.02 -41.55 -21.34
N GLY A 380 -28.39 -42.01 -20.16
CA GLY A 380 -28.67 -43.42 -19.87
C GLY A 380 -29.99 -43.91 -20.48
N THR A 381 -30.18 -45.23 -20.56
CA THR A 381 -31.46 -45.81 -21.04
C THR A 381 -32.66 -45.50 -20.13
N ASP A 382 -32.40 -45.01 -18.91
CA ASP A 382 -33.40 -44.50 -17.96
C ASP A 382 -33.85 -43.05 -18.26
N GLY A 383 -33.23 -42.41 -19.26
CA GLY A 383 -33.52 -41.04 -19.66
C GLY A 383 -32.83 -39.97 -18.81
N GLN A 384 -31.95 -40.36 -17.89
CA GLN A 384 -31.17 -39.42 -17.06
C GLN A 384 -29.78 -39.19 -17.63
N LEU A 385 -29.14 -38.10 -17.23
CA LEU A 385 -27.73 -37.85 -17.52
C LEU A 385 -26.87 -38.92 -16.85
N VAL A 386 -25.78 -39.32 -17.51
CA VAL A 386 -24.90 -40.37 -17.00
C VAL A 386 -24.10 -39.88 -15.79
N GLU A 387 -24.46 -40.38 -14.61
CA GLU A 387 -23.77 -40.15 -13.34
C GLU A 387 -23.22 -41.44 -12.71
N ASP A 388 -23.48 -42.60 -13.32
CA ASP A 388 -22.94 -43.88 -12.85
C ASP A 388 -21.41 -43.85 -12.83
N ALA A 389 -20.80 -44.22 -11.70
CA ALA A 389 -19.36 -44.11 -11.50
C ALA A 389 -18.56 -44.95 -12.52
N GLY A 390 -19.09 -46.10 -12.94
CA GLY A 390 -18.44 -46.94 -13.94
C GLY A 390 -18.45 -46.29 -15.32
N ALA A 391 -19.61 -45.83 -15.77
CA ALA A 391 -19.77 -45.15 -17.05
C ALA A 391 -19.00 -43.81 -17.09
N ALA A 392 -19.04 -43.03 -16.01
CA ALA A 392 -18.31 -41.77 -15.88
C ALA A 392 -16.79 -41.99 -15.94
N GLN A 393 -16.28 -43.02 -15.24
CA GLN A 393 -14.86 -43.38 -15.31
C GLN A 393 -14.47 -43.84 -16.72
N TRP A 394 -15.32 -44.62 -17.38
CA TRP A 394 -15.10 -45.03 -18.76
C TRP A 394 -14.98 -43.82 -19.70
N LEU A 395 -15.83 -42.81 -19.53
CA LEU A 395 -15.74 -41.57 -20.32
C LEU A 395 -14.42 -40.85 -20.08
N LEU A 396 -13.95 -40.74 -18.83
CA LEU A 396 -12.65 -40.14 -18.53
C LEU A 396 -11.48 -40.88 -19.20
N ASP A 397 -11.52 -42.20 -19.21
CA ASP A 397 -10.43 -43.04 -19.71
C ASP A 397 -10.42 -43.16 -21.24
N TYR A 398 -11.60 -43.23 -21.88
CA TYR A 398 -11.73 -43.63 -23.29
C TYR A 398 -12.34 -42.58 -24.21
N ALA A 399 -13.06 -41.56 -23.71
CA ALA A 399 -13.53 -40.47 -24.58
C ALA A 399 -12.41 -39.78 -25.38
N PRO A 400 -11.17 -39.63 -24.87
CA PRO A 400 -10.04 -39.09 -25.64
C PRO A 400 -9.66 -39.90 -26.88
N ASP A 401 -9.95 -41.21 -26.92
CA ASP A 401 -9.75 -42.05 -28.11
C ASP A 401 -10.68 -41.65 -29.27
N TYR A 402 -11.80 -41.01 -28.95
CA TYR A 402 -12.79 -40.52 -29.91
C TYR A 402 -12.68 -39.00 -30.13
N GLY A 403 -11.66 -38.36 -29.57
CA GLY A 403 -11.42 -36.93 -29.71
C GLY A 403 -12.24 -36.06 -28.75
N PHE A 404 -12.77 -36.64 -27.67
CA PHE A 404 -13.53 -35.93 -26.65
C PHE A 404 -12.77 -35.81 -25.33
N VAL A 405 -13.09 -34.78 -24.57
CA VAL A 405 -12.72 -34.67 -23.15
C VAL A 405 -13.97 -34.51 -22.31
N VAL A 406 -13.95 -35.03 -21.08
CA VAL A 406 -14.95 -34.65 -20.06
C VAL A 406 -14.66 -33.21 -19.67
N ARG A 407 -15.57 -32.29 -20.02
CA ARG A 407 -15.27 -30.85 -20.06
C ARG A 407 -15.21 -30.19 -18.68
N TYR A 408 -16.05 -30.68 -17.76
CA TYR A 408 -16.24 -30.13 -16.42
C TYR A 408 -15.90 -31.17 -15.36
N PRO A 409 -14.60 -31.48 -15.15
CA PRO A 409 -14.19 -32.47 -14.17
C PRO A 409 -14.39 -31.98 -12.73
N ARG A 410 -14.53 -32.93 -11.80
CA ARG A 410 -14.71 -32.66 -10.37
C ARG A 410 -13.55 -31.83 -9.80
N GLY A 411 -13.88 -30.84 -8.99
CA GLY A 411 -12.89 -29.97 -8.32
C GLY A 411 -12.31 -28.85 -9.20
N LYS A 412 -12.80 -28.67 -10.43
CA LYS A 412 -12.35 -27.63 -11.37
C LYS A 412 -13.38 -26.52 -11.63
N GLU A 413 -14.45 -26.46 -10.85
CA GLU A 413 -15.55 -25.46 -10.99
C GLU A 413 -15.03 -24.02 -10.94
N SER A 414 -14.05 -23.70 -10.09
CA SER A 414 -13.46 -22.36 -10.02
C SER A 414 -12.67 -21.96 -11.27
N VAL A 415 -12.23 -22.94 -12.07
CA VAL A 415 -11.46 -22.72 -13.30
C VAL A 415 -12.39 -22.71 -14.51
N THR A 416 -13.29 -23.69 -14.62
CA THR A 416 -14.19 -23.80 -15.78
C THR A 416 -15.37 -22.83 -15.71
N GLY A 417 -15.79 -22.46 -14.50
CA GLY A 417 -17.02 -21.69 -14.25
C GLY A 417 -18.29 -22.53 -14.15
N TYR A 418 -18.21 -23.84 -14.38
CA TYR A 418 -19.37 -24.75 -14.37
C TYR A 418 -19.19 -25.84 -13.33
N MET A 419 -20.32 -26.26 -12.75
CA MET A 419 -20.33 -27.41 -11.86
C MET A 419 -19.81 -28.66 -12.59
N HIS A 420 -19.34 -29.63 -11.82
CA HIS A 420 -18.90 -30.89 -12.39
C HIS A 420 -20.04 -31.58 -13.16
N GLU A 421 -19.71 -32.14 -14.32
CA GLU A 421 -20.65 -32.86 -15.18
C GLU A 421 -19.93 -34.07 -15.77
N GLU A 422 -20.24 -35.26 -15.25
CA GLU A 422 -19.68 -36.54 -15.70
C GLU A 422 -20.09 -36.88 -17.15
N TRP A 423 -21.24 -36.36 -17.60
CA TRP A 423 -21.85 -36.66 -18.89
C TRP A 423 -21.45 -35.72 -20.03
N HIS A 424 -20.93 -34.51 -19.74
CA HIS A 424 -20.70 -33.47 -20.74
C HIS A 424 -19.36 -33.66 -21.45
N LEU A 425 -19.44 -34.09 -22.70
CA LEU A 425 -18.29 -34.32 -23.56
C LEU A 425 -18.08 -33.16 -24.53
N ARG A 426 -16.86 -32.64 -24.57
CA ARG A 426 -16.43 -31.62 -25.53
C ARG A 426 -15.51 -32.23 -26.59
N TYR A 427 -15.90 -32.11 -27.86
CA TYR A 427 -15.05 -32.52 -28.98
C TYR A 427 -13.90 -31.53 -29.18
N ILE A 428 -12.68 -32.05 -29.16
CA ILE A 428 -11.42 -31.34 -29.40
C ILE A 428 -10.67 -31.93 -30.60
N GLY A 429 -10.99 -33.16 -31.00
CA GLY A 429 -10.28 -33.86 -32.07
C GLY A 429 -8.96 -34.45 -31.57
N LYS A 430 -7.89 -34.33 -32.37
CA LYS A 430 -6.64 -35.08 -32.16
C LYS A 430 -5.92 -34.74 -30.85
N GLU A 431 -6.13 -33.56 -30.31
CA GLU A 431 -5.46 -33.09 -29.10
C GLU A 431 -6.08 -33.65 -27.81
N ALA A 432 -7.26 -34.29 -27.87
CA ALA A 432 -7.98 -34.76 -26.70
C ALA A 432 -7.15 -35.69 -25.79
N LYS A 433 -6.31 -36.56 -26.38
CA LYS A 433 -5.42 -37.45 -25.62
C LYS A 433 -4.35 -36.70 -24.83
N GLU A 434 -3.76 -35.66 -25.42
CA GLU A 434 -2.72 -34.86 -24.77
C GLU A 434 -3.33 -34.07 -23.60
N ILE A 435 -4.53 -33.53 -23.79
CA ILE A 435 -5.29 -32.81 -22.77
C ILE A 435 -5.66 -33.76 -21.62
N ALA A 436 -6.25 -34.92 -21.93
CA ALA A 436 -6.65 -35.89 -20.91
C ALA A 436 -5.44 -36.38 -20.10
N ALA A 437 -4.32 -36.68 -20.76
CA ALA A 437 -3.08 -37.10 -20.09
C ALA A 437 -2.49 -36.02 -19.17
N SER A 438 -2.76 -34.74 -19.42
CA SER A 438 -2.30 -33.64 -18.57
C SER A 438 -3.11 -33.50 -17.27
N GLY A 439 -4.34 -34.00 -17.23
CA GLY A 439 -5.27 -33.79 -16.11
C GLY A 439 -5.76 -32.34 -15.95
N LEU A 440 -5.50 -31.49 -16.94
CA LEU A 440 -5.87 -30.07 -16.95
C LEU A 440 -7.21 -29.84 -17.65
N THR A 441 -7.90 -28.76 -17.28
CA THR A 441 -9.03 -28.24 -18.06
C THR A 441 -8.55 -27.60 -19.37
N LEU A 442 -9.48 -27.27 -20.27
CA LEU A 442 -9.11 -26.53 -21.49
C LEU A 442 -8.51 -25.15 -21.17
N GLU A 443 -9.09 -24.46 -20.18
CA GLU A 443 -8.59 -23.19 -19.66
C GLU A 443 -7.14 -23.30 -19.21
N GLU A 444 -6.80 -24.30 -18.39
CA GLU A 444 -5.45 -24.53 -17.89
C GLU A 444 -4.49 -24.98 -18.99
N TYR A 445 -4.93 -25.89 -19.86
CA TYR A 445 -4.09 -26.48 -20.90
C TYR A 445 -3.70 -25.46 -21.98
N TYR A 446 -4.67 -24.69 -22.47
CA TYR A 446 -4.42 -23.66 -23.49
C TYR A 446 -4.06 -22.29 -22.89
N GLY A 447 -4.30 -22.11 -21.59
CA GLY A 447 -3.95 -20.95 -20.79
C GLY A 447 -4.91 -19.76 -20.91
N PHE A 448 -6.19 -19.97 -21.25
CA PHE A 448 -7.18 -18.88 -21.40
C PHE A 448 -8.09 -18.71 -20.18
N ASP A 449 -8.70 -17.53 -20.06
CA ASP A 449 -9.52 -17.16 -18.91
C ASP A 449 -10.83 -17.98 -18.86
N GLY A 450 -11.21 -18.37 -17.66
CA GLY A 450 -12.47 -19.05 -17.38
C GLY A 450 -13.16 -18.40 -16.18
N GLY A 451 -13.55 -19.23 -15.21
CA GLY A 451 -14.21 -18.78 -13.99
C GLY A 451 -15.66 -18.34 -14.22
N ASP A 452 -16.20 -17.56 -13.29
CA ASP A 452 -17.60 -17.14 -13.31
C ASP A 452 -17.86 -15.96 -14.26
N TYR A 453 -19.14 -15.58 -14.41
CA TYR A 453 -19.55 -14.44 -15.23
C TYR A 453 -18.81 -13.15 -14.85
N LEU A 454 -18.43 -12.37 -15.87
CA LEU A 454 -18.01 -10.99 -15.70
C LEU A 454 -19.28 -10.14 -15.54
N ASP A 455 -19.66 -9.81 -14.31
CA ASP A 455 -20.78 -8.91 -14.04
C ASP A 455 -20.48 -7.46 -14.48
#